data_AF-A0A846ZR83-F1
#
_entry.id   AF-A0A846ZR83-F1
#
_cell.length_a   1.000
_cell.length_b   1.000
_cell.length_c   1.000
_cell.angle_alpha   90.00
_cell.angle_beta   90.00
_cell.angle_gamma   90.00
#
_symmetry.space_group_name_H-M   'P 1'
#
loop_
_entity.id
_entity.type
_entity.pdbx_description
1 polymer ?
#
loop_
_entity_poly.entity_id
_entity_poly.type
_entity_poly.pdbx_seq_one_letter_code
_entity_poly.pdbx_strand_id
1 'polypeptide(L)' 'MAINLTNRKPNFAKKRSHALNTSPKKQKLNLQTVKLENGKKVRLSTKEIKTLKKNEK' A
#
# COMPACT_ATOMS: atom_id res chain seq x y z
N MET A 1 -10.53 -11.80 7.25
CA MET A 1 -9.81 -10.83 6.39
C MET A 1 -8.33 -10.85 6.75
N ALA A 2 -7.40 -10.75 5.79
CA ALA A 2 -5.97 -10.81 6.09
C ALA A 2 -5.48 -9.55 6.85
N ILE A 3 -4.69 -9.77 7.90
CA ILE A 3 -4.15 -8.71 8.76
C ILE A 3 -3.23 -7.82 7.92
N ASN A 4 -3.36 -6.50 8.08
CA ASN A 4 -2.46 -5.56 7.43
C ASN A 4 -1.16 -5.45 8.23
N LEU A 5 -0.05 -5.85 7.62
CA LEU A 5 1.26 -5.85 8.26
C LEU A 5 2.13 -4.66 7.80
N THR A 6 1.71 -3.90 6.78
CA THR A 6 2.52 -2.75 6.31
C THR A 6 2.53 -1.62 7.32
N ASN A 7 3.73 -1.10 7.59
CA ASN A 7 3.94 0.10 8.41
C ASN A 7 3.83 1.40 7.59
N ARG A 8 3.72 1.31 6.26
CA ARG A 8 3.67 2.48 5.39
C ARG A 8 2.37 3.25 5.61
N LYS A 9 2.51 4.57 5.74
CA LYS A 9 1.36 5.47 5.78
C LYS A 9 1.05 6.00 4.37
N PRO A 10 -0.23 6.13 4.02
CA PRO A 10 -0.66 6.78 2.79
C PRO A 10 -0.42 8.29 2.88
N ASN A 11 -0.06 8.89 1.75
CA ASN A 11 0.10 10.34 1.66
C ASN A 11 -1.26 11.03 1.49
N PHE A 12 -1.29 12.32 1.83
CA PHE A 12 -2.42 13.20 1.55
C PHE A 12 -1.98 14.29 0.57
N ALA A 13 -2.81 14.53 -0.44
CA ALA A 13 -2.61 15.58 -1.42
C ALA A 13 -3.91 16.36 -1.61
N LYS A 14 -3.86 17.48 -2.32
CA LYS A 14 -5.06 18.21 -2.72
C LYS A 14 -5.41 17.86 -4.18
N LYS A 15 -6.65 17.46 -4.44
CA LYS A 15 -7.21 17.36 -5.79
C LYS A 15 -7.64 18.76 -6.26
N ARG A 16 -7.62 18.96 -7.57
CA ARG A 16 -8.11 20.15 -8.27
C ARG A 16 -9.30 19.77 -9.15
N SER A 17 -10.31 20.63 -9.19
CA SER A 17 -11.40 20.53 -10.18
C SER A 17 -10.99 21.21 -11.49
N HIS A 18 -11.89 21.22 -12.47
CA HIS A 18 -11.71 21.95 -13.73
C HIS A 18 -11.45 23.46 -13.51
N ALA A 19 -12.09 24.05 -12.50
CA ALA A 19 -11.85 25.44 -12.08
C ALA A 19 -10.80 25.55 -10.94
N LEU A 20 -9.92 24.56 -10.80
CA LEU A 20 -8.85 24.49 -9.77
C LEU A 20 -9.31 24.55 -8.29
N ASN A 21 -10.59 24.32 -8.00
CA ASN A 21 -11.09 24.28 -6.63
C ASN A 21 -10.37 23.19 -5.82
N THR A 22 -9.98 23.53 -4.58
CA THR A 22 -9.15 22.65 -3.76
C THR A 22 -9.98 21.69 -2.92
N SER A 23 -9.69 20.39 -3.00
CA SER A 23 -10.32 19.37 -2.16
C SER A 23 -9.27 18.40 -1.62
N PRO A 24 -9.35 17.93 -0.37
CA PRO A 24 -8.41 16.95 0.16
C PRO A 24 -8.61 15.57 -0.50
N LYS A 25 -7.51 14.89 -0.83
CA LYS A 25 -7.51 13.53 -1.40
C LYS A 25 -6.43 12.68 -0.73
N LYS A 26 -6.85 11.54 -0.19
CA LYS A 26 -5.96 10.50 0.31
C LYS A 26 -5.40 9.66 -0.85
N GLN A 27 -4.08 9.55 -0.94
CA GLN A 27 -3.41 8.65 -1.89
C GLN A 27 -3.26 7.27 -1.23
N LYS A 28 -4.16 6.35 -1.59
CA LYS A 28 -4.16 4.99 -1.01
C LYS A 28 -2.91 4.22 -1.43
N LEU A 29 -2.42 3.37 -0.54
CA LEU A 29 -1.34 2.42 -0.83
C LEU A 29 -1.91 1.19 -1.55
N ASN A 30 -1.14 0.63 -2.49
CA ASN A 30 -1.48 -0.62 -3.16
C ASN A 30 -1.17 -1.78 -2.23
N LEU A 31 -2.18 -2.26 -1.53
CA LEU A 31 -2.09 -3.40 -0.60
C LEU A 31 -2.48 -4.68 -1.33
N GLN A 32 -1.64 -5.70 -1.23
CA GLN A 32 -1.87 -7.03 -1.80
C GLN A 32 -1.80 -8.09 -0.70
N THR A 33 -2.62 -9.13 -0.82
CA THR A 33 -2.58 -10.28 0.08
C THR A 33 -1.49 -11.25 -0.37
N VAL A 34 -0.54 -11.56 0.50
CA VAL A 34 0.58 -12.47 0.26
C VAL A 34 0.57 -13.58 1.30
N LYS A 35 0.97 -14.78 0.89
CA LYS A 35 1.18 -15.91 1.79
C LYS A 35 2.63 -15.88 2.25
N LEU A 36 2.85 -15.82 3.56
CA LEU A 36 4.17 -15.95 4.15
C LEU A 36 4.58 -17.44 4.20
N GLU A 37 5.88 -17.69 4.38
CA GLU A 37 6.44 -19.05 4.52
C GLU A 37 5.76 -19.85 5.64
N ASN A 38 5.38 -19.17 6.73
CA ASN A 38 4.64 -19.71 7.87
C ASN A 38 3.15 -20.04 7.56
N GLY A 39 2.75 -20.02 6.28
CA GLY A 39 1.40 -20.34 5.80
C GLY A 39 0.34 -19.25 6.00
N LYS A 40 0.62 -18.20 6.79
CA LYS A 40 -0.32 -17.10 7.09
C LYS A 40 -0.49 -16.16 5.90
N LYS A 41 -1.74 -15.71 5.68
CA LYS A 41 -2.09 -14.68 4.69
C LYS A 41 -2.06 -13.30 5.32
N VAL A 42 -1.21 -12.41 4.83
CA VAL A 42 -1.04 -11.02 5.30
C VAL A 42 -1.21 -10.03 4.15
N ARG A 43 -1.59 -8.78 4.45
CA ARG A 43 -1.58 -7.70 3.46
C ARG A 43 -0.32 -6.86 3.60
N LEU A 44 0.39 -6.68 2.49
CA LEU A 44 1.61 -5.88 2.39
C LEU A 44 1.50 -4.90 1.22
N SER A 45 2.29 -3.84 1.25
CA SER A 45 2.37 -2.94 0.10
C SER A 45 3.18 -3.54 -1.05
N THR A 46 2.87 -3.16 -2.28
CA THR A 46 3.60 -3.63 -3.46
C THR A 46 5.11 -3.34 -3.42
N LYS A 47 5.52 -2.23 -2.80
CA LYS A 47 6.95 -1.89 -2.64
C LYS A 47 7.66 -2.85 -1.69
N GLU A 48 7.04 -3.16 -0.54
CA GLU A 48 7.59 -4.13 0.43
C GLU A 48 7.67 -5.54 -0.18
N ILE A 49 6.66 -5.94 -0.96
CA ILE A 49 6.68 -7.23 -1.67
C ILE A 49 7.83 -7.28 -2.67
N LYS A 50 8.08 -6.19 -3.41
CA LYS A 50 9.20 -6.13 -4.36
C LYS A 50 10.55 -6.24 -3.66
N THR A 51 10.71 -5.63 -2.49
CA THR A 51 11.95 -5.74 -1.70
C THR A 51 12.15 -7.15 -1.16
N LEU A 52 11.10 -7.80 -0.65
CA LEU A 52 11.15 -9.19 -0.18
C LEU A 52 11.61 -10.13 -1.29
N LYS A 53 10.96 -10.08 -2.46
CA LYS A 53 11.31 -10.90 -3.64
C LYS A 53 12.72 -10.66 -4.17
N LYS A 54 13.29 -9.47 -3.92
CA LYS A 54 14.68 -9.18 -4.33
C LYS A 54 15.68 -9.84 -3.40
N ASN A 55 15.36 -9.95 -2.12
CA ASN A 55 16.22 -10.57 -1.10
C ASN A 55 16.12 -12.10 -1.09
N GLU A 56 15.08 -12.68 -1.69
CA GLU A 56 14.91 -14.13 -1.90
C GLU A 56 15.70 -14.68 -3.11
N LYS A 57 16.41 -13.81 -3.83
CA LYS A 57 17.18 -14.15 -5.04
C LYS A 57 18.66 -14.32 -4.72
#